data_AF-A0A5B7A536-F1
#
_entry.id   AF-A0A5B7A536-F1
#
_cell.length_a   1.000
_cell.length_b   1.000
_cell.length_c   1.000
_cell.angle_alpha   90.00
_cell.angle_beta   90.00
_cell.angle_gamma   90.00
#
_symmetry.space_group_name_H-M   'P 1'
#
loop_
_entity.id
_entity.type
_entity.pdbx_description
1 polymer ?
#
loop_
_entity_poly.entity_id
_entity_poly.type
_entity_poly.pdbx_seq_one_letter_code
_entity_poly.pdbx_strand_id
1 'polypeptide(L)'
;ELLTSVTGSSDRAQEAALYHYNKSFRGFSAKLTPEQAQQLAESDSVVSVFESRMMQVHTTHSWKFLGISSNHQYSQLQQQSKSDIIVGVIDTGVWPESNSFNDKGLGPVPKKFKGKCVTGDNFTLNNCNRKIISARFYLKGYEEAAGPLESVGMPFFRSARDSDGHGTHTASTVAGSMVTNTSLFGIARGTARGGAPKARLAIYKACWFGRCTDADILSAFDDAIDDGV
;
A
#
# COMPACT_ATOMS: atom_id res chain seq x y z
N GLU A 1 -6.61 -23.10 15.28
CA GLU A 1 -7.75 -23.38 16.17
C GLU A 1 -9.08 -22.99 15.54
N LEU A 2 -9.43 -21.69 15.39
CA LEU A 2 -10.71 -21.30 14.75
C LEU A 2 -10.90 -21.86 13.33
N LEU A 3 -9.91 -21.69 12.44
CA LEU A 3 -10.00 -22.29 11.11
C LEU A 3 -10.06 -23.83 11.17
N THR A 4 -9.27 -24.42 12.07
CA THR A 4 -9.24 -25.88 12.29
C THR A 4 -10.60 -26.45 12.67
N SER A 5 -11.42 -25.72 13.42
CA SER A 5 -12.74 -26.21 13.85
C SER A 5 -13.73 -26.35 12.69
N VAL A 6 -13.54 -25.61 11.59
CA VAL A 6 -14.42 -25.68 10.40
C VAL A 6 -13.79 -26.40 9.22
N THR A 7 -12.46 -26.53 9.17
CA THR A 7 -11.76 -27.31 8.12
C THR A 7 -11.48 -28.77 8.50
N GLY A 8 -11.54 -29.08 9.79
CA GLY A 8 -11.39 -30.44 10.33
C GLY A 8 -9.95 -30.93 10.54
N SER A 9 -8.93 -30.19 10.09
CA SER A 9 -7.53 -30.49 10.38
C SER A 9 -6.63 -29.25 10.33
N SER A 10 -5.46 -29.32 10.97
CA SER A 10 -4.49 -28.21 10.94
C SER A 10 -3.97 -27.96 9.53
N ASP A 11 -3.70 -29.02 8.76
CA ASP A 11 -3.17 -28.90 7.40
C ASP A 11 -4.15 -28.18 6.48
N ARG A 12 -5.44 -28.56 6.53
CA ARG A 12 -6.49 -27.87 5.75
C ARG A 12 -6.72 -26.44 6.21
N ALA A 13 -6.61 -26.17 7.52
CA ALA A 13 -6.67 -24.80 8.02
C ALA A 13 -5.52 -23.94 7.48
N GLN A 14 -4.32 -24.50 7.38
CA GLN A 14 -3.16 -23.81 6.84
C GLN A 14 -3.27 -23.58 5.32
N GLU A 15 -3.81 -24.54 4.58
CA GLU A 15 -4.09 -24.41 3.14
C GLU A 15 -5.19 -23.36 2.87
N ALA A 16 -6.22 -23.30 3.71
CA ALA A 16 -7.30 -22.33 3.58
C ALA A 16 -6.86 -20.89 3.93
N ALA A 17 -5.87 -20.72 4.83
CA ALA A 17 -5.46 -19.41 5.31
C ALA A 17 -4.64 -18.62 4.28
N LEU A 18 -5.06 -17.39 3.99
CA LEU A 18 -4.32 -16.46 3.14
C LEU A 18 -3.41 -15.56 3.97
N TYR A 19 -3.99 -14.81 4.91
CA TYR A 19 -3.28 -13.93 5.84
C TYR A 19 -3.76 -14.12 7.27
N HIS A 20 -2.85 -13.90 8.20
CA HIS A 20 -3.16 -13.70 9.61
C HIS A 20 -2.85 -12.25 9.96
N TYR A 21 -3.85 -11.53 10.47
CA TYR A 21 -3.71 -10.18 10.98
C TYR A 21 -3.54 -10.29 12.49
N ASN A 22 -2.37 -9.91 12.99
CA ASN A 22 -2.03 -10.14 14.41
C ASN A 22 -1.22 -9.00 15.03
N LYS A 23 -0.91 -7.95 14.28
CA LYS A 23 -0.06 -6.86 14.77
C LYS A 23 -0.88 -5.73 15.35
N SER A 24 -1.99 -5.39 14.69
CA SER A 24 -2.82 -4.22 14.98
C SER A 24 -4.25 -4.60 15.30
N PHE A 25 -4.76 -5.66 14.66
CA PHE A 25 -6.02 -6.28 14.99
C PHE A 25 -5.87 -7.81 14.95
N ARG A 26 -6.83 -8.55 15.51
CA ARG A 26 -6.82 -10.02 15.53
C ARG A 26 -7.83 -10.53 14.51
N GLY A 27 -7.34 -11.15 13.44
CA GLY A 27 -8.19 -11.71 12.39
C GLY A 27 -7.41 -12.53 11.39
N PHE A 28 -8.10 -13.04 10.37
CA PHE A 28 -7.48 -13.73 9.24
C PHE A 28 -8.35 -13.59 8.00
N SER A 29 -7.75 -13.81 6.84
CA SER A 29 -8.48 -14.10 5.60
C SER A 29 -8.24 -15.55 5.20
N ALA A 30 -9.29 -16.21 4.71
CA ALA A 30 -9.21 -17.60 4.32
C ALA A 30 -10.21 -17.94 3.21
N LYS A 31 -9.89 -18.98 2.43
CA LYS A 31 -10.78 -19.61 1.48
C LYS A 31 -11.69 -20.59 2.22
N LEU A 32 -13.00 -20.31 2.22
CA LEU A 32 -13.99 -21.08 2.97
C LEU A 32 -15.22 -21.34 2.10
N THR A 33 -15.93 -22.43 2.37
CA THR A 33 -17.29 -22.60 1.84
C THR A 33 -18.28 -21.69 2.58
N PRO A 34 -19.46 -21.39 2.01
CA PRO A 34 -20.50 -20.63 2.70
C PRO A 34 -20.87 -21.23 4.07
N GLU A 35 -20.92 -22.55 4.18
CA GLU A 35 -21.24 -23.26 5.42
C GLU A 35 -20.14 -23.08 6.47
N GLN A 36 -18.87 -23.17 6.06
CA GLN A 36 -17.74 -22.93 6.96
C GLN A 36 -17.69 -21.48 7.45
N ALA A 37 -17.97 -20.53 6.55
CA ALA A 37 -18.04 -19.11 6.89
C ALA A 37 -19.19 -18.82 7.87
N GLN A 38 -20.35 -19.44 7.66
CA GLN A 38 -21.51 -19.33 8.56
C GLN A 38 -21.21 -19.92 9.94
N GLN A 39 -20.59 -21.10 10.01
CA GLN A 39 -20.17 -21.71 11.27
C GLN A 39 -19.20 -20.82 12.06
N LEU A 40 -18.27 -20.13 11.37
CA LEU A 40 -17.40 -19.16 12.03
C LEU A 40 -18.18 -17.92 12.50
N ALA A 41 -19.13 -17.43 11.72
CA ALA A 41 -19.94 -16.27 12.07
C ALA A 41 -20.83 -16.49 13.31
N GLU A 42 -21.21 -17.74 13.57
CA GLU A 42 -21.99 -18.15 14.75
C GLU A 42 -21.12 -18.42 16.00
N SER A 43 -19.79 -18.39 15.87
CA SER A 43 -18.88 -18.62 17.00
C SER A 43 -18.77 -17.38 17.89
N ASP A 44 -18.94 -17.56 19.20
CA ASP A 44 -18.76 -16.49 20.21
C ASP A 44 -17.36 -15.85 20.19
N SER A 45 -16.36 -16.54 19.61
CA SER A 45 -14.99 -16.04 19.46
C SER A 45 -14.76 -15.18 18.22
N VAL A 46 -15.79 -15.00 17.37
CA VAL A 46 -15.72 -14.27 16.11
C VAL A 46 -16.66 -13.07 16.16
N VAL A 47 -16.11 -11.88 15.97
CA VAL A 47 -16.88 -10.62 16.00
C VAL A 47 -17.72 -10.44 14.73
N SER A 48 -17.14 -10.78 13.57
CA SER A 48 -17.80 -10.64 12.27
C SER A 48 -17.10 -11.45 11.20
N VAL A 49 -17.86 -11.97 10.24
CA VAL A 49 -17.37 -12.58 9.01
C VAL A 49 -17.97 -11.84 7.82
N PHE A 50 -17.15 -11.52 6.83
CA PHE A 50 -17.60 -10.88 5.59
C PHE A 50 -16.80 -11.44 4.42
N GLU A 51 -17.46 -11.53 3.26
CA GLU A 51 -16.81 -11.93 2.02
C GLU A 51 -15.80 -10.87 1.56
N SER A 52 -14.59 -11.30 1.23
CA SER A 52 -13.55 -10.40 0.70
C SER A 52 -13.92 -9.94 -0.70
N ARG A 53 -13.95 -8.63 -0.93
CA ARG A 53 -14.31 -8.05 -2.24
C ARG A 53 -13.10 -7.55 -3.00
N MET A 54 -13.28 -7.34 -4.29
CA MET A 54 -12.28 -6.75 -5.18
C MET A 54 -12.63 -5.29 -5.48
N MET A 55 -11.79 -4.39 -4.98
CA MET A 55 -11.87 -2.94 -5.13
C MET A 55 -11.12 -2.46 -6.38
N GLN A 56 -11.44 -1.26 -6.84
CA GLN A 56 -10.75 -0.59 -7.96
C GLN A 56 -10.00 0.64 -7.46
N VAL A 57 -8.87 0.94 -8.09
CA VAL A 57 -8.13 2.18 -7.83
C VAL A 57 -8.89 3.39 -8.39
N HIS A 58 -8.80 4.53 -7.71
CA HIS A 58 -9.48 5.77 -8.09
C HIS A 58 -8.52 6.96 -7.93
N THR A 59 -8.36 7.81 -8.96
CA THR A 59 -7.49 9.01 -8.88
C THR A 59 -8.01 10.28 -9.56
N THR A 60 -9.23 10.30 -10.10
CA THR A 60 -9.61 11.38 -11.02
C THR A 60 -9.79 12.78 -10.40
N HIS A 61 -9.89 12.93 -9.07
CA HIS A 61 -10.23 14.22 -8.45
C HIS A 61 -9.68 14.50 -7.04
N SER A 62 -8.60 13.85 -6.59
CA SER A 62 -8.17 13.88 -5.17
C SER A 62 -8.17 15.27 -4.51
N TRP A 63 -7.60 16.31 -5.12
CA TRP A 63 -7.54 17.64 -4.50
C TRP A 63 -8.89 18.40 -4.47
N LYS A 64 -9.71 18.24 -5.51
CA LYS A 64 -11.07 18.83 -5.56
C LYS A 64 -12.02 18.07 -4.64
N PHE A 65 -11.89 16.74 -4.58
CA PHE A 65 -12.59 15.85 -3.65
C PHE A 65 -12.27 16.19 -2.19
N LEU A 66 -11.00 16.47 -1.88
CA LEU A 66 -10.57 16.90 -0.54
C LEU A 66 -10.96 18.36 -0.21
N GLY A 67 -11.63 19.08 -1.11
CA GLY A 67 -12.01 20.48 -0.90
C GLY A 67 -10.81 21.44 -0.78
N ILE A 68 -9.61 21.02 -1.20
CA ILE A 68 -8.38 21.82 -1.17
C ILE A 68 -8.32 22.66 -2.45
N SER A 69 -9.39 23.41 -2.70
CA SER A 69 -9.42 24.47 -3.70
C SER A 69 -9.17 25.81 -3.01
N SER A 70 -8.00 26.40 -3.29
CA SER A 70 -7.73 27.85 -3.16
C SER A 70 -8.02 28.53 -1.81
N ASN A 71 -7.70 27.91 -0.67
CA ASN A 71 -7.67 28.63 0.61
C ASN A 71 -6.26 29.17 0.89
N HIS A 72 -6.12 30.51 0.84
CA HIS A 72 -4.90 31.24 1.20
C HIS A 72 -4.35 30.87 2.60
N GLN A 73 -5.17 30.33 3.51
CA GLN A 73 -4.73 29.88 4.83
C GLN A 73 -3.69 28.74 4.79
N TYR A 74 -3.70 27.86 3.79
CA TYR A 74 -2.70 26.80 3.67
C TYR A 74 -1.35 27.28 3.12
N SER A 75 -1.31 28.45 2.48
CA SER A 75 -0.04 29.07 2.06
C SER A 75 0.76 29.67 3.22
N GLN A 76 0.11 29.87 4.39
CA GLN A 76 0.71 30.47 5.58
C GLN A 76 0.97 29.48 6.72
N LEU A 77 0.58 28.21 6.58
CA LEU A 77 1.11 27.18 7.48
C LEU A 77 2.62 27.17 7.25
N GLN A 78 3.36 27.67 8.24
CA GLN A 78 4.81 27.51 8.28
C GLN A 78 5.06 26.05 7.94
N GLN A 79 5.77 25.80 6.84
CA GLN A 79 6.35 24.50 6.52
C GLN A 79 7.44 24.23 7.57
N GLN A 80 7.07 24.22 8.86
CA GLN A 80 7.87 23.64 9.91
C GLN A 80 8.02 22.18 9.50
N SER A 81 9.18 21.99 8.91
CA SER A 81 9.70 20.82 8.24
C SER A 81 9.73 19.64 9.20
N LYS A 82 8.58 19.01 9.45
CA LYS A 82 8.54 17.71 10.11
C LYS A 82 8.92 16.66 9.06
N SER A 83 10.22 16.57 8.77
CA SER A 83 10.82 15.51 7.95
C SER A 83 10.60 14.12 8.55
N ASP A 84 9.99 14.02 9.72
CA ASP A 84 9.75 12.79 10.46
C ASP A 84 8.31 12.27 10.35
N ILE A 85 7.46 12.93 9.56
CA ILE A 85 6.17 12.35 9.17
C ILE A 85 6.41 11.29 8.10
N ILE A 86 5.82 10.13 8.31
CA ILE A 86 5.82 9.00 7.40
C ILE A 86 4.40 8.87 6.88
N VAL A 87 4.25 8.68 5.58
CA VAL A 87 2.95 8.46 4.96
C VAL A 87 2.97 7.08 4.34
N GLY A 88 2.10 6.20 4.85
CA GLY A 88 1.81 4.91 4.25
C GLY A 88 0.99 5.07 2.96
N VAL A 89 1.41 4.44 1.86
CA VAL A 89 0.69 4.43 0.59
C VAL A 89 0.33 3.00 0.23
N ILE A 90 -0.96 2.67 0.28
CA ILE A 90 -1.52 1.39 -0.14
C ILE A 90 -2.07 1.56 -1.57
N ASP A 91 -1.35 1.05 -2.57
CA ASP A 91 -1.64 1.31 -3.99
C ASP A 91 -1.01 0.23 -4.91
N THR A 92 -0.73 0.53 -6.18
CA THR A 92 -0.09 -0.36 -7.18
C THR A 92 1.43 -0.49 -7.04
N GLY A 93 2.01 0.16 -6.03
CA GLY A 93 3.45 0.16 -5.75
C GLY A 93 4.10 1.51 -5.99
N VAL A 94 5.42 1.50 -6.25
CA VAL A 94 6.18 2.72 -6.58
C VAL A 94 7.23 2.45 -7.66
N TRP A 95 7.52 3.46 -8.49
CA TRP A 95 8.69 3.50 -9.36
C TRP A 95 9.84 4.27 -8.67
N PRO A 96 10.74 3.59 -7.93
CA PRO A 96 11.65 4.23 -7.00
C PRO A 96 12.70 5.13 -7.66
N GLU A 97 13.02 4.91 -8.94
CA GLU A 97 13.99 5.72 -9.69
C GLU A 97 13.45 7.09 -10.12
N SER A 98 12.16 7.37 -9.91
CA SER A 98 11.60 8.68 -10.23
C SER A 98 12.27 9.79 -9.43
N ASN A 99 12.58 10.91 -10.09
CA ASN A 99 13.14 12.09 -9.44
C ASN A 99 12.25 12.62 -8.31
N SER A 100 10.95 12.34 -8.33
CA SER A 100 10.02 12.68 -7.25
C SER A 100 10.33 11.97 -5.93
N PHE A 101 11.16 10.92 -5.95
CA PHE A 101 11.54 10.15 -4.76
C PHE A 101 13.02 10.28 -4.38
N ASN A 102 13.68 11.34 -4.88
CA ASN A 102 15.01 11.69 -4.41
C ASN A 102 14.98 12.07 -2.91
N ASP A 103 16.03 11.71 -2.19
CA ASP A 103 16.11 11.88 -0.73
C ASP A 103 17.07 13.00 -0.29
N LYS A 104 17.41 13.90 -1.22
CA LYS A 104 18.33 15.01 -0.98
C LYS A 104 17.75 15.95 0.07
N GLY A 105 18.53 16.25 1.10
CA GLY A 105 18.13 17.13 2.20
C GLY A 105 17.25 16.46 3.27
N LEU A 106 17.00 15.15 3.18
CA LEU A 106 16.36 14.39 4.25
C LEU A 106 17.40 13.82 5.22
N GLY A 107 17.13 13.95 6.52
CA GLY A 107 17.91 13.34 7.59
C GLY A 107 17.69 11.82 7.71
N PRO A 108 18.36 11.16 8.67
CA PRO A 108 18.26 9.70 8.87
C PRO A 108 16.81 9.27 9.16
N VAL A 109 16.45 8.04 8.79
CA VAL A 109 15.12 7.45 9.03
C VAL A 109 14.80 7.48 10.53
N PRO A 110 13.57 7.85 10.96
CA PRO A 110 13.24 7.91 12.37
C PRO A 110 13.39 6.52 13.00
N LYS A 111 14.17 6.42 14.09
CA LYS A 111 14.53 5.14 14.72
C LYS A 111 13.32 4.30 15.19
N LYS A 112 12.18 4.95 15.43
CA LYS A 112 10.93 4.30 15.85
C LYS A 112 10.22 3.55 14.71
N PHE A 113 10.55 3.88 13.46
CA PHE A 113 9.94 3.24 12.30
C PHE A 113 10.51 1.84 12.11
N LYS A 114 9.63 0.86 11.92
CA LYS A 114 10.01 -0.57 11.85
C LYS A 114 9.85 -1.20 10.47
N GLY A 115 9.38 -0.41 9.49
CA GLY A 115 9.16 -0.89 8.14
C GLY A 115 10.42 -1.39 7.46
N LYS A 116 10.22 -2.32 6.51
CA LYS A 116 11.30 -3.02 5.81
C LYS A 116 11.22 -2.78 4.31
N CYS A 117 12.38 -2.81 3.66
CA CYS A 117 12.46 -2.86 2.21
C CYS A 117 12.48 -4.32 1.76
N VAL A 118 11.35 -4.83 1.26
CA VAL A 118 11.24 -6.21 0.78
C VAL A 118 11.72 -6.28 -0.67
N THR A 119 12.67 -7.17 -0.92
CA THR A 119 13.22 -7.41 -2.25
C THR A 119 12.29 -8.27 -3.11
N GLY A 120 12.41 -8.15 -4.42
CA GLY A 120 11.71 -8.97 -5.39
C GLY A 120 12.11 -8.60 -6.82
N ASP A 121 11.26 -8.90 -7.79
CA ASP A 121 11.51 -8.60 -9.20
C ASP A 121 11.89 -7.12 -9.42
N ASN A 122 13.09 -6.90 -9.93
CA ASN A 122 13.66 -5.57 -10.19
C ASN A 122 13.54 -4.59 -9.01
N PHE A 123 13.55 -5.10 -7.78
CA PHE A 123 13.45 -4.29 -6.56
C PHE A 123 14.42 -4.85 -5.51
N THR A 124 15.47 -4.09 -5.26
CA THR A 124 16.55 -4.42 -4.32
C THR A 124 16.46 -3.53 -3.08
N LEU A 125 17.27 -3.81 -2.06
CA LEU A 125 17.35 -2.94 -0.86
C LEU A 125 17.75 -1.49 -1.20
N ASN A 126 18.50 -1.28 -2.30
CA ASN A 126 18.92 0.04 -2.75
C ASN A 126 17.77 0.88 -3.35
N ASN A 127 16.61 0.27 -3.60
CA ASN A 127 15.43 0.99 -4.07
C ASN A 127 14.69 1.72 -2.93
N CYS A 128 14.98 1.37 -1.67
CA CYS A 128 14.63 2.22 -0.53
C CYS A 128 15.78 3.17 -0.18
N ASN A 129 15.44 4.39 0.20
CA ASN A 129 16.37 5.46 0.57
C ASN A 129 15.78 6.28 1.73
N ARG A 130 16.26 7.50 2.01
CA ARG A 130 15.67 8.31 3.10
C ARG A 130 14.30 8.92 2.77
N LYS A 131 13.83 8.77 1.52
CA LYS A 131 12.54 9.23 0.99
C LYS A 131 11.51 8.10 0.94
N ILE A 132 11.78 7.03 0.22
CA ILE A 132 11.02 5.76 0.28
C ILE A 132 11.73 4.89 1.31
N ILE A 133 11.22 4.87 2.53
CA ILE A 133 11.92 4.26 3.68
C ILE A 133 11.57 2.79 3.91
N SER A 134 10.45 2.33 3.34
CA SER A 134 10.07 0.92 3.29
C SER A 134 9.25 0.65 2.03
N ALA A 135 9.20 -0.62 1.65
CA ALA A 135 8.41 -1.08 0.54
C ALA A 135 8.06 -2.56 0.72
N ARG A 136 6.77 -2.89 0.63
CA ARG A 136 6.21 -4.25 0.75
C ARG A 136 5.18 -4.47 -0.36
N PHE A 137 4.83 -5.73 -0.60
CA PHE A 137 3.79 -6.10 -1.55
C PHE A 137 2.99 -7.30 -1.04
N TYR A 138 1.71 -7.36 -1.42
CA TYR A 138 0.70 -8.32 -0.97
C TYR A 138 -0.09 -8.76 -2.18
N LEU A 139 -0.23 -10.07 -2.38
CA LEU A 139 -0.83 -10.61 -3.61
C LEU A 139 -1.67 -11.87 -3.43
N LYS A 140 -1.67 -12.49 -2.24
CA LYS A 140 -2.37 -13.76 -2.02
C LYS A 140 -3.88 -13.61 -2.20
N GLY A 141 -4.46 -12.49 -1.77
CA GLY A 141 -5.88 -12.24 -1.95
C GLY A 141 -6.24 -12.07 -3.42
N TYR A 142 -5.44 -11.32 -4.17
CA TYR A 142 -5.61 -11.16 -5.62
C TYR A 142 -5.52 -12.50 -6.35
N GLU A 143 -4.48 -13.30 -6.07
CA GLU A 143 -4.30 -14.60 -6.73
C GLU A 143 -5.42 -15.59 -6.40
N GLU A 144 -5.97 -15.55 -5.18
CA GLU A 144 -7.13 -16.36 -4.83
C GLU A 144 -8.40 -15.91 -5.59
N ALA A 145 -8.60 -14.61 -5.77
CA ALA A 145 -9.82 -14.07 -6.38
C ALA A 145 -9.80 -14.04 -7.92
N ALA A 146 -8.62 -13.86 -8.53
CA ALA A 146 -8.45 -13.67 -9.99
C ALA A 146 -7.52 -14.70 -10.65
N GLY A 147 -6.93 -15.63 -9.89
CA GLY A 147 -5.92 -16.56 -10.37
C GLY A 147 -4.51 -15.96 -10.41
N PRO A 148 -3.50 -16.76 -10.82
CA PRO A 148 -2.10 -16.33 -10.85
C PRO A 148 -1.89 -15.05 -11.65
N LEU A 149 -0.97 -14.17 -11.24
CA LEU A 149 -0.69 -12.90 -11.93
C LEU A 149 -0.33 -13.11 -13.42
N GLU A 150 0.34 -14.23 -13.73
CA GLU A 150 0.73 -14.65 -15.08
C GLU A 150 -0.47 -14.81 -16.03
N SER A 151 -1.65 -15.17 -15.49
CA SER A 151 -2.86 -15.41 -16.29
C SER A 151 -3.42 -14.14 -16.93
N VAL A 152 -3.05 -12.96 -16.44
CA VAL A 152 -3.55 -11.66 -16.91
C VAL A 152 -2.88 -11.23 -18.23
N GLY A 153 -1.69 -11.74 -18.53
CA GLY A 153 -0.97 -11.42 -19.78
C GLY A 153 -0.46 -9.98 -19.88
N MET A 154 -0.40 -9.25 -18.75
CA MET A 154 0.14 -7.89 -18.67
C MET A 154 1.44 -7.85 -17.85
N PRO A 155 2.36 -6.89 -18.09
CA PRO A 155 3.59 -6.78 -17.30
C PRO A 155 3.33 -6.55 -15.81
N PHE A 156 4.02 -7.31 -14.96
CA PHE A 156 3.98 -7.16 -13.51
C PHE A 156 5.37 -7.42 -12.90
N PHE A 157 5.50 -7.06 -11.63
CA PHE A 157 6.67 -7.35 -10.81
C PHE A 157 6.19 -7.94 -9.48
N ARG A 158 6.65 -9.14 -9.10
CA ARG A 158 6.46 -9.71 -7.75
C ARG A 158 7.40 -8.99 -6.76
N SER A 159 7.16 -7.69 -6.64
CA SER A 159 7.85 -6.75 -5.78
C SER A 159 6.99 -5.49 -5.58
N ALA A 160 7.45 -4.54 -4.76
CA ALA A 160 6.80 -3.25 -4.60
C ALA A 160 6.95 -2.31 -5.82
N ARG A 161 7.62 -2.76 -6.90
CA ARG A 161 7.74 -1.98 -8.14
C ARG A 161 6.38 -1.81 -8.81
N ASP A 162 6.10 -0.58 -9.21
CA ASP A 162 4.90 -0.21 -9.93
C ASP A 162 5.03 -0.54 -11.42
N SER A 163 4.07 -1.28 -11.97
CA SER A 163 3.93 -1.52 -13.42
C SER A 163 2.69 -0.84 -14.02
N ASP A 164 1.87 -0.20 -13.18
CA ASP A 164 0.62 0.47 -13.55
C ASP A 164 0.82 1.98 -13.66
N GLY A 165 1.47 2.57 -12.65
CA GLY A 165 1.77 3.99 -12.55
C GLY A 165 0.89 4.73 -11.54
N HIS A 166 -0.29 4.19 -11.19
CA HIS A 166 -1.21 4.82 -10.24
C HIS A 166 -0.54 5.10 -8.89
N GLY A 167 0.11 4.11 -8.27
CA GLY A 167 0.78 4.26 -6.99
C GLY A 167 1.94 5.25 -7.02
N THR A 168 2.73 5.25 -8.10
CA THR A 168 3.80 6.25 -8.32
C THR A 168 3.22 7.67 -8.41
N HIS A 169 2.13 7.84 -9.15
CA HIS A 169 1.46 9.12 -9.30
C HIS A 169 0.86 9.61 -7.97
N THR A 170 0.15 8.73 -7.25
CA THR A 170 -0.44 9.03 -5.94
C THR A 170 0.63 9.38 -4.90
N ALA A 171 1.69 8.56 -4.78
CA ALA A 171 2.78 8.79 -3.82
C ALA A 171 3.52 10.11 -4.08
N SER A 172 3.77 10.44 -5.36
CA SER A 172 4.41 11.72 -5.72
C SER A 172 3.49 12.93 -5.51
N THR A 173 2.18 12.75 -5.67
CA THR A 173 1.20 13.80 -5.36
C THR A 173 1.15 14.11 -3.87
N VAL A 174 1.23 13.10 -3.02
CA VAL A 174 1.21 13.29 -1.56
C VAL A 174 2.54 13.85 -1.05
N ALA A 175 3.65 13.21 -1.40
CA ALA A 175 4.95 13.52 -0.81
C ALA A 175 6.08 13.57 -1.84
N GLY A 176 5.85 13.85 -3.11
CA GLY A 176 6.96 14.02 -4.07
C GLY A 176 7.95 15.11 -3.66
N SER A 177 9.24 14.83 -3.76
CA SER A 177 10.32 15.81 -3.69
C SER A 177 10.18 16.83 -4.81
N MET A 178 10.79 18.01 -4.65
CA MET A 178 10.72 19.05 -5.68
C MET A 178 11.52 18.65 -6.92
N VAL A 179 10.87 18.65 -8.08
CA VAL A 179 11.49 18.37 -9.39
C VAL A 179 11.20 19.53 -10.33
N THR A 180 12.24 20.31 -10.63
CA THR A 180 12.16 21.47 -11.52
C THR A 180 12.11 21.06 -12.99
N ASN A 181 11.57 21.92 -13.85
CA ASN A 181 11.55 21.74 -15.31
C ASN A 181 10.90 20.41 -15.75
N THR A 182 9.83 20.00 -15.06
CA THR A 182 9.05 18.80 -15.40
C THR A 182 7.83 19.20 -16.21
N SER A 183 7.45 18.38 -17.19
CA SER A 183 6.25 18.55 -18.02
C SER A 183 5.85 17.21 -18.64
N LEU A 184 4.59 17.08 -19.07
CA LEU A 184 4.14 15.99 -19.92
C LEU A 184 4.12 16.49 -21.38
N PHE A 185 5.13 16.13 -22.17
CA PHE A 185 5.27 16.62 -23.56
C PHE A 185 5.16 18.16 -23.69
N GLY A 186 5.69 18.91 -22.72
CA GLY A 186 5.61 20.38 -22.66
C GLY A 186 4.37 20.94 -21.96
N ILE A 187 3.35 20.12 -21.70
CA ILE A 187 2.14 20.52 -20.97
C ILE A 187 2.44 20.62 -19.48
N ALA A 188 1.88 21.65 -18.83
CA ALA A 188 2.03 21.93 -17.40
C ALA A 188 3.50 22.08 -16.94
N ARG A 189 4.34 22.71 -17.77
CA ARG A 189 5.75 22.94 -17.46
C ARG A 189 5.91 23.73 -16.16
N GLY A 190 6.65 23.16 -15.21
CA GLY A 190 6.90 23.82 -13.92
C GLY A 190 7.74 22.98 -12.97
N THR A 191 7.52 23.22 -11.68
CA THR A 191 8.11 22.42 -10.59
C THR A 191 7.06 21.48 -10.04
N ALA A 192 7.26 20.17 -10.22
CA ALA A 192 6.43 19.16 -9.58
C ALA A 192 6.86 19.00 -8.11
N ARG A 193 5.90 18.87 -7.20
CA ARG A 193 6.13 18.55 -5.78
C ARG A 193 4.86 17.95 -5.16
N GLY A 194 5.04 17.18 -4.10
CA GLY A 194 3.92 16.73 -3.28
C GLY A 194 3.33 17.82 -2.40
N GLY A 195 2.19 17.51 -1.77
CA GLY A 195 1.63 18.31 -0.69
C GLY A 195 2.60 18.48 0.49
N ALA A 196 3.30 17.40 0.85
CA ALA A 196 4.33 17.38 1.90
C ALA A 196 5.69 16.88 1.38
N PRO A 197 6.47 17.70 0.66
CA PRO A 197 7.70 17.26 -0.02
C PRO A 197 8.79 16.69 0.90
N LYS A 198 8.77 17.02 2.19
CA LYS A 198 9.72 16.53 3.19
C LYS A 198 9.24 15.31 3.97
N ALA A 199 8.00 14.87 3.80
CA ALA A 199 7.51 13.64 4.41
C ALA A 199 8.18 12.41 3.76
N ARG A 200 8.19 11.29 4.48
CA ARG A 200 8.73 10.02 4.01
C ARG A 200 7.60 9.11 3.57
N LEU A 201 7.91 8.16 2.70
CA LEU A 201 6.96 7.23 2.11
C LEU A 201 7.25 5.81 2.59
N ALA A 202 6.22 5.13 3.07
CA ALA A 202 6.21 3.69 3.30
C ALA A 202 5.24 3.07 2.28
N ILE A 203 5.76 2.22 1.40
CA ILE A 203 5.00 1.72 0.24
C ILE A 203 4.45 0.33 0.53
N TYR A 204 3.15 0.15 0.29
CA TYR A 204 2.43 -1.10 0.50
C TYR A 204 1.66 -1.43 -0.78
N LYS A 205 2.29 -2.20 -1.68
CA LYS A 205 1.63 -2.62 -2.92
C LYS A 205 0.59 -3.70 -2.63
N ALA A 206 -0.69 -3.34 -2.62
CA ALA A 206 -1.80 -4.29 -2.44
C ALA A 206 -2.70 -4.38 -3.67
N CYS A 207 -2.44 -3.55 -4.68
CA CYS A 207 -3.21 -3.48 -5.92
C CYS A 207 -2.41 -4.05 -7.10
N TRP A 208 -3.08 -4.86 -7.91
CA TRP A 208 -2.56 -5.49 -9.12
C TRP A 208 -3.54 -5.21 -10.26
N PHE A 209 -3.02 -4.71 -11.38
CA PHE A 209 -3.81 -4.39 -12.58
C PHE A 209 -5.03 -3.49 -12.25
N GLY A 210 -4.80 -2.44 -11.48
CA GLY A 210 -5.83 -1.49 -11.04
C GLY A 210 -6.86 -2.01 -10.04
N ARG A 211 -6.67 -3.22 -9.48
CA ARG A 211 -7.63 -3.83 -8.55
C ARG A 211 -6.94 -4.36 -7.30
N CYS A 212 -7.64 -4.35 -6.18
CA CYS A 212 -7.07 -4.73 -4.88
C CYS A 212 -8.12 -5.51 -4.08
N THR A 213 -7.71 -6.52 -3.33
CA THR A 213 -8.66 -7.29 -2.50
C THR A 213 -8.69 -6.75 -1.06
N ASP A 214 -9.84 -6.88 -0.39
CA ASP A 214 -9.95 -6.57 1.03
C ASP A 214 -8.88 -7.33 1.85
N ALA A 215 -8.63 -8.60 1.49
CA ALA A 215 -7.62 -9.43 2.14
C ALA A 215 -6.19 -8.86 2.06
N ASP A 216 -5.76 -8.40 0.87
CA ASP A 216 -4.44 -7.78 0.67
C ASP A 216 -4.37 -6.38 1.30
N ILE A 217 -5.44 -5.58 1.19
CA ILE A 217 -5.53 -4.25 1.80
C ILE A 217 -5.41 -4.35 3.33
N LEU A 218 -6.14 -5.27 3.96
CA LEU A 218 -6.09 -5.46 5.42
C LEU A 218 -4.72 -5.95 5.89
N SER A 219 -4.04 -6.76 5.09
CA SER A 219 -2.65 -7.18 5.35
C SER A 219 -1.70 -5.98 5.31
N ALA A 220 -1.86 -5.12 4.31
CA ALA A 220 -1.13 -3.87 4.20
C ALA A 220 -1.39 -2.93 5.38
N PHE A 221 -2.63 -2.79 5.84
CA PHE A 221 -2.98 -1.99 7.02
C PHE A 221 -2.34 -2.54 8.30
N ASP A 222 -2.40 -3.85 8.53
CA ASP A 222 -1.84 -4.48 9.73
C ASP A 222 -0.34 -4.23 9.84
N ASP A 223 0.40 -4.36 8.73
CA ASP A 223 1.82 -4.04 8.64
C ASP A 223 2.09 -2.54 8.77
N ALA A 224 1.28 -1.69 8.14
CA ALA A 224 1.48 -0.25 8.16
C ALA A 224 1.41 0.32 9.59
N ILE A 225 0.40 -0.08 10.34
CA ILE A 225 0.21 0.37 11.72
C ILE A 225 1.37 -0.14 12.62
N ASP A 226 1.80 -1.39 12.47
CA ASP A 226 2.93 -1.93 13.26
C ASP A 226 4.29 -1.29 12.89
N ASP A 227 4.47 -1.00 11.62
CA ASP A 227 5.64 -0.29 11.09
C ASP A 227 5.73 1.14 11.67
N GLY A 228 4.60 1.71 12.12
CA GLY A 228 4.51 3.00 12.81
C GLY A 228 4.33 4.19 11.86
N VAL A 229 3.56 3.99 10.77
CA VAL A 229 3.11 5.08 9.89
C VAL A 229 2.04 5.95 10.56
#